data_AF-A0A919AMJ7-F1
#
_entry.id   AF-A0A919AMJ7-F1
#
_cell.length_a   1.000
_cell.length_b   1.000
_cell.length_c   1.000
_cell.angle_alpha   90.00
_cell.angle_beta   90.00
_cell.angle_gamma   90.00
#
_symmetry.space_group_name_H-M   'P 1'
#
loop_
_entity.id
_entity.type
_entity.pdbx_description
1 polymer ?
#
loop_
_entity_poly.entity_id
_entity_poly.type
_entity_poly.pdbx_seq_one_letter_code
_entity_poly.pdbx_strand_id
1 'polypeptide(L)'
;MMLSARSLFQEILDHDESFRLFCSIAAGGESQGGWENGRIAALVPASERALAPKIARHGADEDKHGRIFRALLKKRGLEPVEVPPETDYTMLLERRGIGLPHDRLRADRPLTVRDVITYLAHSRVTEQRAAEQMEMLRRYFADHPDVGRAVRMIAGDEENHLAYTHEELLRFAAAGHGRYIQRTLRDCALAEIRVHRDVSLAVMARMGRLLGWSRARSALLAAGIRAVYAYERLGGWRRMVTLRTPERRDALGGPAAPAAEFA
;
A
#
# COMPACT_ATOMS: atom_id res chain seq x y z
N MET A 1 12.94 -26.59 -8.67
CA MET A 1 12.67 -25.21 -9.11
C MET A 1 13.64 -24.26 -8.42
N MET A 2 14.26 -23.33 -9.16
CA MET A 2 15.05 -22.25 -8.54
C MET A 2 14.09 -21.28 -7.84
N LEU A 3 14.39 -20.93 -6.59
CA LEU A 3 13.61 -19.95 -5.84
C LEU A 3 13.86 -18.56 -6.42
N SER A 4 12.83 -18.00 -7.04
CA SER A 4 12.81 -16.62 -7.54
C SER A 4 11.52 -15.93 -7.14
N ALA A 5 11.49 -14.60 -7.13
CA ALA A 5 10.26 -13.85 -6.91
C ALA A 5 9.18 -14.24 -7.93
N ARG A 6 9.55 -14.37 -9.21
CA ARG A 6 8.64 -14.80 -10.28
C ARG A 6 8.02 -16.17 -10.00
N SER A 7 8.83 -17.20 -9.70
CA SER A 7 8.31 -18.55 -9.44
C SER A 7 7.44 -18.59 -8.19
N LEU A 8 7.79 -17.84 -7.15
CA LEU A 8 7.01 -17.74 -5.92
C LEU A 8 5.61 -17.18 -6.17
N PHE A 9 5.52 -16.05 -6.88
CA PHE A 9 4.23 -15.45 -7.21
C PHE A 9 3.44 -16.30 -8.19
N GLN A 10 4.09 -16.94 -9.17
CA GLN A 10 3.40 -17.85 -10.09
C GLN A 10 2.74 -19.00 -9.32
N GLU A 11 3.41 -19.62 -8.35
CA GLU A 11 2.80 -20.67 -7.50
C GLU A 11 1.59 -20.15 -6.72
N ILE A 12 1.64 -18.91 -6.20
CA ILE A 12 0.50 -18.29 -5.51
C ILE A 12 -0.67 -18.08 -6.49
N LEU A 13 -0.37 -17.63 -7.71
CA LEU A 13 -1.36 -17.37 -8.77
C LEU A 13 -1.95 -18.65 -9.35
N ASP A 14 -1.23 -19.77 -9.37
CA ASP A 14 -1.69 -21.02 -9.99
C ASP A 14 -2.50 -21.92 -9.04
N HIS A 15 -2.58 -21.56 -7.76
CA HIS A 15 -3.29 -22.35 -6.74
C HIS A 15 -4.43 -21.54 -6.11
N ASP A 16 -5.65 -22.05 -6.23
CA ASP A 16 -6.87 -21.30 -5.91
C ASP A 16 -6.93 -20.82 -4.46
N GLU A 17 -6.53 -21.64 -3.48
CA GLU A 17 -6.61 -21.19 -2.08
C GLU A 17 -5.58 -20.11 -1.72
N SER A 18 -4.37 -20.17 -2.30
CA SER A 18 -3.35 -19.15 -2.07
C SER A 18 -3.68 -17.87 -2.82
N PHE A 19 -4.18 -17.99 -4.04
CA PHE A 19 -4.72 -16.87 -4.81
C PHE A 19 -5.87 -16.21 -4.06
N ARG A 20 -6.81 -17.02 -3.54
CA ARG A 20 -7.95 -16.55 -2.74
C ARG A 20 -7.51 -15.75 -1.53
N LEU A 21 -6.56 -16.28 -0.75
CA LEU A 21 -6.02 -15.58 0.41
C LEU A 21 -5.30 -14.30 0.01
N PHE A 22 -4.45 -14.36 -1.02
CA PHE A 22 -3.68 -13.20 -1.50
C PHE A 22 -4.59 -12.05 -1.93
N CYS A 23 -5.58 -12.32 -2.78
CA CYS A 23 -6.53 -11.31 -3.24
C CYS A 23 -7.44 -10.81 -2.10
N SER A 24 -7.79 -11.65 -1.12
CA SER A 24 -8.60 -11.22 0.03
C SER A 24 -7.84 -10.25 0.93
N ILE A 25 -6.55 -10.52 1.20
CA ILE A 25 -5.67 -9.62 1.97
C ILE A 25 -5.54 -8.29 1.24
N ALA A 26 -5.22 -8.32 -0.06
CA ALA A 26 -5.07 -7.11 -0.86
C ALA A 26 -6.38 -6.31 -0.88
N ALA A 27 -7.50 -6.94 -1.25
CA ALA A 27 -8.81 -6.28 -1.30
C ALA A 27 -9.23 -5.63 0.04
N GLY A 28 -8.90 -6.28 1.16
CA GLY A 28 -9.14 -5.74 2.50
C GLY A 28 -8.35 -4.46 2.76
N GLY A 29 -7.04 -4.49 2.47
CA GLY A 29 -6.16 -3.33 2.57
C GLY A 29 -6.66 -2.14 1.76
N GLU A 30 -6.96 -2.36 0.47
CA GLU A 30 -7.36 -1.24 -0.41
C GLU A 30 -8.73 -0.67 -0.03
N SER A 31 -9.68 -1.51 0.38
CA SER A 31 -11.00 -1.03 0.83
C SER A 31 -10.89 -0.18 2.09
N GLN A 32 -9.96 -0.51 2.99
CA GLN A 32 -9.69 0.30 4.16
C GLN A 32 -9.00 1.62 3.78
N GLY A 33 -7.98 1.58 2.92
CA GLY A 33 -7.32 2.77 2.40
C GLY A 33 -8.28 3.73 1.70
N GLY A 34 -9.24 3.20 0.93
CA GLY A 34 -10.30 3.98 0.30
C GLY A 34 -11.20 4.69 1.31
N TRP A 35 -11.67 3.98 2.33
CA TRP A 35 -12.44 4.58 3.43
C TRP A 35 -11.65 5.66 4.19
N GLU A 36 -10.40 5.37 4.57
CA GLU A 36 -9.54 6.31 5.32
C GLU A 36 -9.34 7.61 4.55
N ASN A 37 -8.93 7.51 3.27
CA ASN A 37 -8.75 8.67 2.41
C ASN A 37 -10.07 9.44 2.19
N GLY A 38 -11.19 8.75 1.97
CA GLY A 38 -12.50 9.39 1.85
C GLY A 38 -12.88 10.21 3.09
N ARG A 39 -12.59 9.68 4.28
CA ARG A 39 -12.79 10.40 5.55
C ARG A 39 -11.85 11.58 5.70
N ILE A 40 -10.56 11.41 5.37
CA ILE A 40 -9.57 12.50 5.45
C ILE A 40 -9.96 13.63 4.51
N ALA A 41 -10.38 13.33 3.28
CA ALA A 41 -10.86 14.31 2.30
C ALA A 41 -12.03 15.13 2.83
N ALA A 42 -13.00 14.49 3.50
CA ALA A 42 -14.16 15.17 4.09
C ALA A 42 -13.79 16.06 5.29
N LEU A 43 -12.67 15.78 5.97
CA LEU A 43 -12.26 16.45 7.19
C LEU A 43 -11.11 17.45 6.99
N VAL A 44 -10.64 17.66 5.76
CA VAL A 44 -9.56 18.62 5.45
C VAL A 44 -9.89 20.02 6.01
N PRO A 45 -8.96 20.69 6.71
CA PRO A 45 -9.21 22.03 7.24
C PRO A 45 -9.45 23.04 6.12
N ALA A 46 -10.21 24.09 6.45
CA ALA A 46 -10.53 25.18 5.54
C ALA A 46 -9.31 25.80 4.82
N SER A 47 -8.17 25.92 5.51
CA SER A 47 -6.92 26.46 4.97
C SER A 47 -6.27 25.57 3.91
N GLU A 48 -6.59 24.27 3.89
CA GLU A 48 -6.00 23.29 2.97
C GLU A 48 -7.06 22.66 2.05
N ARG A 49 -8.22 23.30 1.89
CA ARG A 49 -9.37 22.75 1.12
C ARG A 49 -9.02 22.28 -0.29
N ALA A 50 -8.02 22.89 -0.92
CA ALA A 50 -7.54 22.50 -2.24
C ALA A 50 -6.97 21.07 -2.30
N LEU A 51 -6.59 20.47 -1.16
CA LEU A 51 -6.15 19.08 -1.09
C LEU A 51 -7.30 18.07 -1.16
N ALA A 52 -8.51 18.46 -0.74
CA ALA A 52 -9.60 17.51 -0.57
C ALA A 52 -9.93 16.71 -1.85
N PRO A 53 -9.96 17.32 -3.06
CA PRO A 53 -10.17 16.56 -4.30
C PRO A 53 -9.07 15.52 -4.58
N LYS A 54 -7.80 15.83 -4.28
CA LYS A 54 -6.67 14.91 -4.50
C LYS A 54 -6.74 13.72 -3.55
N ILE A 55 -7.05 13.97 -2.27
CA ILE A 55 -7.23 12.91 -1.26
C ILE A 55 -8.46 12.05 -1.59
N ALA A 56 -9.56 12.67 -2.03
CA ALA A 56 -10.74 11.94 -2.46
C ALA A 56 -10.45 11.06 -3.69
N ARG A 57 -9.65 11.57 -4.64
CA ARG A 57 -9.21 10.81 -5.80
C ARG A 57 -8.35 9.61 -5.40
N HIS A 58 -7.39 9.81 -4.49
CA HIS A 58 -6.59 8.73 -3.93
C HIS A 58 -7.51 7.65 -3.34
N GLY A 59 -8.44 8.02 -2.45
CA GLY A 59 -9.39 7.05 -1.87
C GLY A 59 -10.25 6.32 -2.90
N ALA A 60 -10.66 7.00 -3.98
CA ALA A 60 -11.41 6.37 -5.07
C ALA A 60 -10.56 5.38 -5.89
N ASP A 61 -9.26 5.62 -6.01
CA ASP A 61 -8.32 4.72 -6.67
C ASP A 61 -8.07 3.47 -5.78
N GLU A 62 -7.93 3.62 -4.47
CA GLU A 62 -7.86 2.50 -3.52
C GLU A 62 -9.13 1.62 -3.54
N ASP A 63 -10.32 2.25 -3.46
CA ASP A 63 -11.59 1.54 -3.58
C ASP A 63 -11.69 0.76 -4.91
N LYS A 64 -11.15 1.34 -5.99
CA LYS A 64 -11.07 0.69 -7.30
C LYS A 64 -10.13 -0.51 -7.26
N HIS A 65 -8.97 -0.43 -6.63
CA HIS A 65 -8.05 -1.57 -6.47
C HIS A 65 -8.69 -2.70 -5.68
N GLY A 66 -9.41 -2.38 -4.59
CA GLY A 66 -10.17 -3.35 -3.82
C GLY A 66 -11.22 -4.09 -4.67
N ARG A 67 -11.93 -3.36 -5.55
CA ARG A 67 -12.86 -3.96 -6.52
C ARG A 67 -12.15 -4.83 -7.56
N ILE A 68 -10.96 -4.46 -8.02
CA ILE A 68 -10.16 -5.25 -8.96
C ILE A 68 -9.80 -6.61 -8.34
N PHE A 69 -9.29 -6.64 -7.11
CA PHE A 69 -8.97 -7.91 -6.45
C PHE A 69 -10.20 -8.80 -6.22
N ARG A 70 -11.36 -8.22 -5.89
CA ARG A 70 -12.62 -8.96 -5.81
C ARG A 70 -13.09 -9.49 -7.18
N ALA A 71 -12.92 -8.71 -8.24
CA ALA A 71 -13.25 -9.15 -9.60
C ALA A 71 -12.35 -10.31 -10.04
N LEU A 72 -11.07 -10.29 -9.68
CA LEU A 72 -10.14 -11.40 -9.91
C LEU A 72 -10.58 -12.70 -9.21
N LEU A 73 -11.06 -12.62 -7.97
CA LEU A 73 -11.66 -13.76 -7.25
C LEU A 73 -12.90 -14.29 -7.97
N LYS A 74 -13.83 -13.38 -8.31
CA LYS A 74 -15.09 -13.72 -8.99
C LYS A 74 -14.84 -14.39 -10.35
N LYS A 75 -13.86 -13.90 -11.13
CA LYS A 75 -13.47 -14.49 -12.42
C LYS A 75 -13.06 -15.96 -12.28
N ARG A 76 -12.54 -16.35 -11.11
CA ARG A 76 -12.16 -17.73 -10.79
C ARG A 76 -13.21 -18.51 -10.01
N GLY A 77 -14.41 -17.95 -9.80
CA GLY A 77 -15.46 -18.60 -9.01
C GLY A 77 -15.13 -18.73 -7.52
N LEU A 78 -14.25 -17.86 -7.00
CA LEU A 78 -13.82 -17.87 -5.61
C LEU A 78 -14.51 -16.77 -4.81
N GLU A 79 -14.99 -17.12 -3.61
CA GLU A 79 -15.47 -16.13 -2.64
C GLU A 79 -14.30 -15.61 -1.78
N PRO A 80 -14.32 -14.33 -1.35
CA PRO A 80 -13.32 -13.80 -0.43
C PRO A 80 -13.28 -14.57 0.90
N VAL A 81 -12.11 -14.59 1.53
CA VAL A 81 -11.94 -15.12 2.89
C VAL A 81 -11.72 -13.99 3.89
N GLU A 82 -12.00 -14.26 5.17
CA GLU A 82 -11.63 -13.37 6.26
C GLU A 82 -10.10 -13.16 6.27
N VAL A 83 -9.67 -11.90 6.36
CA VAL A 83 -8.26 -11.53 6.41
C VAL A 83 -7.70 -11.90 7.79
N PRO A 84 -6.67 -12.75 7.87
CA PRO A 84 -6.04 -13.05 9.14
C PRO A 84 -5.47 -11.78 9.81
N PRO A 85 -5.72 -11.56 11.12
CA PRO A 85 -5.32 -10.32 11.79
C PRO A 85 -3.81 -10.01 11.73
N GLU A 86 -2.95 -11.03 11.69
CA GLU A 86 -1.50 -10.84 11.58
C GLU A 86 -1.03 -10.48 10.15
N THR A 87 -1.93 -10.55 9.17
CA THR A 87 -1.69 -10.14 7.78
C THR A 87 -2.37 -8.82 7.44
N ASP A 88 -3.16 -8.28 8.36
CA ASP A 88 -3.85 -7.00 8.21
C ASP A 88 -2.85 -5.84 8.40
N TYR A 89 -2.20 -5.48 7.30
CA TYR A 89 -1.13 -4.49 7.27
C TYR A 89 -1.56 -3.14 7.83
N THR A 90 -2.74 -2.65 7.44
CA THR A 90 -3.21 -1.32 7.82
C THR A 90 -3.58 -1.26 9.30
N MET A 91 -4.26 -2.28 9.84
CA MET A 91 -4.52 -2.38 11.30
C MET A 91 -3.23 -2.50 12.12
N LEU A 92 -2.22 -3.21 11.62
CA LEU A 92 -0.94 -3.35 12.31
C LEU A 92 -0.14 -2.04 12.34
N LEU A 93 -0.23 -1.21 11.30
CA LEU A 93 0.34 0.14 11.27
C LEU A 93 -0.33 1.05 12.30
N GLU A 94 -1.66 1.08 12.34
CA GLU A 94 -2.41 1.89 13.30
C GLU A 94 -2.10 1.48 14.75
N ARG A 95 -2.04 0.17 15.05
CA ARG A 95 -1.65 -0.34 16.38
C ARG A 95 -0.26 0.10 16.81
N ARG A 96 0.61 0.49 15.87
CA ARG A 96 1.94 1.04 16.12
C ARG A 96 1.96 2.56 16.17
N GLY A 97 0.79 3.21 16.14
CA GLY A 97 0.61 4.66 16.23
C GLY A 97 0.98 5.40 14.94
N ILE A 98 0.90 4.72 13.80
CA ILE A 98 1.23 5.29 12.49
C ILE A 98 -0.05 5.63 11.73
N GLY A 99 -0.05 6.76 11.04
CA GLY A 99 -1.22 7.28 10.34
C GLY A 99 -2.17 8.04 11.28
N LEU A 100 -3.38 8.30 10.79
CA LEU A 100 -4.46 8.87 11.60
C LEU A 100 -5.32 7.72 12.13
N PRO A 101 -5.58 7.64 13.46
CA PRO A 101 -6.35 6.53 14.01
C PRO A 101 -7.81 6.60 13.57
N HIS A 102 -8.47 5.44 13.46
CA HIS A 102 -9.86 5.35 13.01
C HIS A 102 -10.80 6.18 13.87
N ASP A 103 -10.58 6.20 15.18
CA ASP A 103 -11.39 7.01 16.10
C ASP A 103 -11.28 8.51 15.80
N ARG A 104 -10.10 8.97 15.34
CA ARG A 104 -9.92 10.35 14.87
C ARG A 104 -10.70 10.62 13.59
N LEU A 105 -10.70 9.68 12.65
CA LEU A 105 -11.41 9.79 11.37
C LEU A 105 -12.94 9.66 11.52
N ARG A 106 -13.42 8.96 12.54
CA ARG A 106 -14.85 8.83 12.86
C ARG A 106 -15.42 10.01 13.64
N ALA A 107 -14.58 10.80 14.31
CA ALA A 107 -15.05 11.85 15.22
C ALA A 107 -15.74 13.06 14.53
N ASP A 108 -15.87 13.08 13.20
CA ASP A 108 -16.47 14.17 12.40
C ASP A 108 -15.98 15.59 12.74
N ARG A 109 -14.73 15.69 13.20
CA ARG A 109 -14.08 16.97 13.52
C ARG A 109 -13.06 17.32 12.45
N PRO A 110 -12.97 18.60 12.02
CA PRO A 110 -11.92 19.03 11.11
C PRO A 110 -10.53 18.60 11.57
N LEU A 111 -9.74 18.12 10.62
CA LEU A 111 -8.33 17.82 10.79
C LEU A 111 -7.54 19.12 10.97
N THR A 112 -6.44 19.04 11.69
CA THR A 112 -5.46 20.12 11.72
C THR A 112 -4.52 20.02 10.53
N VAL A 113 -3.79 21.10 10.20
CA VAL A 113 -2.71 21.03 9.21
C VAL A 113 -1.67 19.97 9.57
N ARG A 114 -1.38 19.78 10.87
CA ARG A 114 -0.48 18.72 11.32
C ARG A 114 -1.04 17.33 11.08
N ASP A 115 -2.35 17.13 11.25
CA ASP A 115 -3.00 15.85 10.95
C ASP A 115 -2.88 15.52 9.45
N VAL A 116 -3.10 16.52 8.58
CA VAL A 116 -2.92 16.36 7.13
C VAL A 116 -1.47 16.00 6.79
N ILE A 117 -0.48 16.67 7.39
CA ILE A 117 0.93 16.33 7.19
C ILE A 117 1.24 14.92 7.72
N THR A 118 0.66 14.51 8.85
CA THR A 118 0.82 13.14 9.38
C THR A 118 0.28 12.11 8.41
N TYR A 119 -0.91 12.34 7.87
CA TYR A 119 -1.49 11.51 6.82
C TYR A 119 -0.57 11.43 5.59
N LEU A 120 -0.14 12.56 5.04
CA LEU A 120 0.71 12.59 3.84
C LEU A 120 2.06 11.89 4.07
N ALA A 121 2.65 12.05 5.25
CA ALA A 121 3.90 11.37 5.61
C ALA A 121 3.71 9.86 5.75
N HIS A 122 2.60 9.43 6.35
CA HIS A 122 2.23 8.02 6.41
C HIS A 122 2.01 7.44 5.01
N SER A 123 1.13 8.06 4.23
CA SER A 123 0.82 7.64 2.86
C SER A 123 2.08 7.61 2.00
N ARG A 124 2.95 8.63 2.02
CA ARG A 124 4.21 8.60 1.26
C ARG A 124 5.09 7.38 1.56
N VAL A 125 5.10 6.89 2.79
CA VAL A 125 5.86 5.69 3.17
C VAL A 125 5.18 4.43 2.65
N THR A 126 3.86 4.32 2.80
CA THR A 126 3.10 3.16 2.31
C THR A 126 3.05 3.12 0.77
N GLU A 127 2.87 4.26 0.10
CA GLU A 127 2.91 4.37 -1.37
C GLU A 127 4.28 4.00 -1.93
N GLN A 128 5.37 4.33 -1.23
CA GLN A 128 6.70 3.91 -1.65
C GLN A 128 6.82 2.38 -1.64
N ARG A 129 6.24 1.74 -0.62
CA ARG A 129 6.21 0.28 -0.53
C ARG A 129 5.34 -0.31 -1.63
N ALA A 130 4.12 0.21 -1.79
CA ALA A 130 3.15 -0.23 -2.78
C ALA A 130 3.73 -0.11 -4.19
N ALA A 131 4.29 1.05 -4.55
CA ALA A 131 4.93 1.27 -5.85
C ALA A 131 6.11 0.32 -6.11
N GLU A 132 6.97 0.06 -5.12
CA GLU A 132 8.07 -0.92 -5.26
C GLU A 132 7.58 -2.35 -5.49
N GLN A 133 6.52 -2.77 -4.77
CA GLN A 133 5.93 -4.10 -4.92
C GLN A 133 5.19 -4.24 -6.25
N MET A 134 4.41 -3.22 -6.63
CA MET A 134 3.67 -3.20 -7.87
C MET A 134 4.58 -3.12 -9.09
N GLU A 135 5.71 -2.42 -9.01
CA GLU A 135 6.72 -2.44 -10.06
C GLU A 135 7.35 -3.83 -10.23
N MET A 136 7.64 -4.53 -9.12
CA MET A 136 8.10 -5.91 -9.18
C MET A 136 7.07 -6.82 -9.87
N LEU A 137 5.79 -6.69 -9.50
CA LEU A 137 4.72 -7.45 -10.11
C LEU A 137 4.54 -7.10 -11.59
N ARG A 138 4.61 -5.81 -11.95
CA ARG A 138 4.56 -5.32 -13.34
C ARG A 138 5.65 -5.97 -14.17
N ARG A 139 6.89 -5.97 -13.67
CA ARG A 139 8.03 -6.59 -14.35
C ARG A 139 7.85 -8.07 -14.68
N TYR A 140 7.15 -8.82 -13.82
CA TYR A 140 7.01 -10.27 -13.99
C TYR A 140 5.68 -10.71 -14.60
N PHE A 141 4.62 -9.92 -14.43
CA PHE A 141 3.25 -10.33 -14.70
C PHE A 141 2.46 -9.32 -15.54
N ALA A 142 3.06 -8.26 -16.08
CA ALA A 142 2.34 -7.33 -16.98
C ALA A 142 1.67 -8.07 -18.14
N ASP A 143 2.30 -9.08 -18.72
CA ASP A 143 1.75 -9.83 -19.85
C ASP A 143 0.97 -11.08 -19.43
N HIS A 144 0.73 -11.28 -18.13
CA HIS A 144 -0.06 -12.40 -17.66
C HIS A 144 -1.52 -12.25 -18.11
N PRO A 145 -2.14 -13.27 -18.72
CA PRO A 145 -3.47 -13.15 -19.33
C PRO A 145 -4.55 -12.75 -18.32
N ASP A 146 -4.48 -13.26 -17.08
CA ASP A 146 -5.49 -12.97 -16.08
C ASP A 146 -5.26 -11.70 -15.26
N VAL A 147 -4.02 -11.43 -14.84
CA VAL A 147 -3.73 -10.37 -13.86
C VAL A 147 -3.00 -9.18 -14.47
N GLY A 148 -2.46 -9.30 -15.68
CA GLY A 148 -1.57 -8.28 -16.26
C GLY A 148 -2.22 -6.91 -16.43
N ARG A 149 -3.51 -6.87 -16.80
CA ARG A 149 -4.30 -5.62 -16.86
C ARG A 149 -4.43 -4.97 -15.47
N ALA A 150 -4.75 -5.77 -14.45
CA ALA A 150 -4.87 -5.29 -13.07
C ALA A 150 -3.53 -4.75 -12.56
N VAL A 151 -2.45 -5.52 -12.74
CA VAL A 151 -1.10 -5.14 -12.30
C VAL A 151 -0.64 -3.83 -12.93
N ARG A 152 -0.84 -3.63 -14.25
CA ARG A 152 -0.47 -2.37 -14.91
C ARG A 152 -1.28 -1.18 -14.38
N MET A 153 -2.59 -1.36 -14.17
CA MET A 153 -3.45 -0.30 -13.69
C MET A 153 -3.06 0.15 -12.28
N ILE A 154 -2.98 -0.80 -11.35
CA ILE A 154 -2.63 -0.55 -9.96
C ILE A 154 -1.22 0.08 -9.89
N ALA A 155 -0.24 -0.48 -10.61
CA ALA A 155 1.12 0.09 -10.62
C ALA A 155 1.16 1.56 -11.10
N GLY A 156 0.37 1.91 -12.12
CA GLY A 156 0.29 3.29 -12.60
C GLY A 156 -0.42 4.23 -11.60
N ASP A 157 -1.38 3.72 -10.85
CA ASP A 157 -2.03 4.49 -9.78
C ASP A 157 -1.08 4.71 -8.60
N GLU A 158 -0.33 3.70 -8.15
CA GLU A 158 0.64 3.84 -7.06
C GLU A 158 1.78 4.81 -7.38
N GLU A 159 2.24 4.82 -8.63
CA GLU A 159 3.20 5.83 -9.09
C GLU A 159 2.61 7.26 -8.95
N ASN A 160 1.31 7.44 -9.20
CA ASN A 160 0.64 8.74 -9.05
C ASN A 160 0.42 9.11 -7.57
N HIS A 161 0.03 8.15 -6.72
CA HIS A 161 -0.10 8.36 -5.28
C HIS A 161 1.24 8.78 -4.67
N LEU A 162 2.32 8.08 -5.03
CA LEU A 162 3.67 8.41 -4.57
C LEU A 162 4.12 9.79 -5.05
N ALA A 163 3.85 10.15 -6.31
CA ALA A 163 4.16 11.47 -6.84
C ALA A 163 3.40 12.59 -6.11
N TYR A 164 2.10 12.40 -5.90
CA TYR A 164 1.25 13.34 -5.16
C TYR A 164 1.75 13.59 -3.73
N THR A 165 2.05 12.53 -2.99
CA THR A 165 2.52 12.67 -1.59
C THR A 165 3.87 13.36 -1.52
N HIS A 166 4.77 13.10 -2.48
CA HIS A 166 6.03 13.83 -2.62
C HIS A 166 5.82 15.33 -2.81
N GLU A 167 4.96 15.70 -3.76
CA GLU A 167 4.68 17.09 -4.11
C GLU A 167 4.08 17.87 -2.93
N GLU A 168 3.06 17.31 -2.29
CA GLU A 168 2.38 18.00 -1.18
C GLU A 168 3.27 18.11 0.07
N LEU A 169 4.07 17.09 0.39
CA LEU A 169 5.03 17.19 1.49
C LEU A 169 6.12 18.23 1.20
N LEU A 170 6.58 18.36 -0.05
CA LEU A 170 7.52 19.42 -0.44
C LEU A 170 6.89 20.80 -0.32
N ARG A 171 5.61 20.96 -0.70
CA ARG A 171 4.86 22.21 -0.50
C ARG A 171 4.76 22.58 0.98
N PHE A 172 4.41 21.65 1.85
CA PHE A 172 4.38 21.92 3.31
C PHE A 172 5.77 22.17 3.90
N ALA A 173 6.81 21.52 3.37
CA ALA A 173 8.19 21.78 3.78
C ALA A 173 8.60 23.23 3.45
N ALA A 174 8.26 23.72 2.25
CA ALA A 174 8.48 25.10 1.85
C ALA A 174 7.69 26.10 2.71
N ALA A 175 6.51 25.71 3.19
CA ALA A 175 5.71 26.48 4.15
C ALA A 175 6.22 26.42 5.61
N GLY A 176 7.40 25.82 5.86
CA GLY A 176 8.06 25.82 7.17
C GLY A 176 7.82 24.57 8.02
N HIS A 177 7.15 23.55 7.51
CA HIS A 177 6.88 22.31 8.27
C HIS A 177 7.99 21.25 8.16
N GLY A 178 9.13 21.56 7.54
CA GLY A 178 10.16 20.58 7.19
C GLY A 178 10.65 19.69 8.36
N ARG A 179 10.89 20.26 9.56
CA ARG A 179 11.33 19.47 10.72
C ARG A 179 10.27 18.47 11.19
N TYR A 180 9.00 18.88 11.17
CA TYR A 180 7.90 17.99 11.54
C TYR A 180 7.76 16.86 10.53
N ILE A 181 7.78 17.18 9.23
CA ILE A 181 7.73 16.21 8.13
C ILE A 181 8.85 15.18 8.25
N GLN A 182 10.10 15.60 8.44
CA GLN A 182 11.23 14.68 8.54
C GLN A 182 11.09 13.71 9.72
N ARG A 183 10.65 14.22 10.88
CA ARG A 183 10.42 13.37 12.06
C ARG A 183 9.32 12.36 11.77
N THR A 184 8.17 12.83 11.29
CA THR A 184 7.02 11.97 11.02
C THR A 184 7.32 10.93 9.94
N LEU A 185 8.01 11.29 8.84
CA LEU A 185 8.45 10.34 7.82
C LEU A 185 9.36 9.26 8.39
N ARG A 186 10.32 9.63 9.25
CA ARG A 186 11.21 8.67 9.89
C ARG A 186 10.46 7.73 10.82
N ASP A 187 9.55 8.25 11.64
CA ASP A 187 8.75 7.45 12.56
C ASP A 187 7.87 6.46 11.78
N CYS A 188 7.21 6.93 10.71
CA CYS A 188 6.43 6.10 9.79
C CYS A 188 7.29 5.01 9.14
N ALA A 189 8.43 5.37 8.53
CA ALA A 189 9.30 4.42 7.84
C ALA A 189 9.83 3.31 8.77
N LEU A 190 10.26 3.66 9.98
CA LEU A 190 10.82 2.66 10.90
C LEU A 190 9.76 1.71 11.46
N ALA A 191 8.53 2.18 11.63
CA ALA A 191 7.41 1.35 12.02
C ALA A 191 6.91 0.48 10.87
N GLU A 192 6.79 1.04 9.66
CA GLU A 192 6.42 0.33 8.44
C GLU A 192 7.36 -0.85 8.17
N ILE A 193 8.68 -0.65 8.21
CA ILE A 193 9.67 -1.72 7.99
C ILE A 193 9.45 -2.91 8.95
N ARG A 194 9.06 -2.63 10.19
CA ARG A 194 8.76 -3.70 11.16
C ARG A 194 7.45 -4.40 10.84
N VAL A 195 6.40 -3.65 10.52
CA VAL A 195 5.08 -4.21 10.16
C VAL A 195 5.18 -5.01 8.87
N HIS A 196 5.84 -4.49 7.84
CA HIS A 196 6.06 -5.18 6.57
C HIS A 196 6.79 -6.50 6.75
N ARG A 197 7.82 -6.55 7.62
CA ARG A 197 8.47 -7.81 7.99
C ARG A 197 7.48 -8.79 8.63
N ASP A 198 6.73 -8.34 9.63
CA ASP A 198 5.83 -9.20 10.40
C ASP A 198 4.72 -9.77 9.50
N VAL A 199 4.10 -8.91 8.68
CA VAL A 199 3.09 -9.30 7.67
C VAL A 199 3.71 -10.24 6.63
N SER A 200 4.88 -9.93 6.08
CA SER A 200 5.53 -10.80 5.08
C SER A 200 5.82 -12.19 5.62
N LEU A 201 6.27 -12.30 6.88
CA LEU A 201 6.50 -13.59 7.53
C LEU A 201 5.18 -14.35 7.73
N ALA A 202 4.12 -13.66 8.16
CA ALA A 202 2.81 -14.27 8.34
C ALA A 202 2.20 -14.76 7.03
N VAL A 203 2.21 -13.93 5.98
CA VAL A 203 1.74 -14.28 4.64
C VAL A 203 2.53 -15.46 4.10
N MET A 204 3.87 -15.41 4.11
CA MET A 204 4.68 -16.53 3.60
C MET A 204 4.50 -17.82 4.39
N ALA A 205 4.30 -17.75 5.71
CA ALA A 205 4.01 -18.93 6.51
C ALA A 205 2.65 -19.55 6.13
N ARG A 206 1.64 -18.73 5.81
CA ARG A 206 0.33 -19.18 5.34
C ARG A 206 0.42 -19.78 3.94
N MET A 207 1.08 -19.08 3.01
CA MET A 207 1.32 -19.59 1.66
C MET A 207 2.06 -20.91 1.67
N GLY A 208 3.08 -21.07 2.51
CA GLY A 208 3.82 -22.33 2.62
C GLY A 208 2.98 -23.50 3.14
N ARG A 209 1.96 -23.25 3.97
CA ARG A 209 1.01 -24.29 4.39
C ARG A 209 0.05 -24.68 3.27
N LEU A 210 -0.51 -23.69 2.56
CA LEU A 210 -1.43 -23.91 1.45
C LEU A 210 -0.75 -24.63 0.28
N LEU A 211 0.47 -24.23 -0.06
CA LEU A 211 1.24 -24.74 -1.20
C LEU A 211 2.11 -25.96 -0.85
N GLY A 212 2.05 -26.47 0.39
CA GLY A 212 2.82 -27.65 0.81
C GLY A 212 4.34 -27.46 0.74
N TRP A 213 4.86 -26.26 0.99
CA TRP A 213 6.30 -26.00 0.92
C TRP A 213 7.07 -26.79 1.98
N SER A 214 8.26 -27.28 1.61
CA SER A 214 9.16 -27.92 2.56
C SER A 214 9.58 -26.94 3.67
N ARG A 215 9.95 -27.50 4.84
CA ARG A 215 10.47 -26.71 5.97
C ARG A 215 11.71 -25.91 5.58
N ALA A 216 12.59 -26.49 4.75
CA ALA A 216 13.79 -25.83 4.26
C ALA A 216 13.47 -24.61 3.40
N ARG A 217 12.52 -24.73 2.47
CA ARG A 217 12.06 -23.61 1.63
C ARG A 217 11.46 -22.49 2.49
N SER A 218 10.57 -22.85 3.42
CA SER A 218 9.92 -21.89 4.32
C SER A 218 10.94 -21.15 5.19
N ALA A 219 11.94 -21.86 5.72
CA ALA A 219 13.02 -21.27 6.49
C ALA A 219 13.88 -20.30 5.66
N LEU A 220 14.19 -20.65 4.41
CA LEU A 220 14.96 -19.80 3.50
C LEU A 220 14.20 -18.51 3.15
N LEU A 221 12.90 -18.59 2.84
CA LEU A 221 12.06 -17.40 2.60
C LEU A 221 12.00 -16.50 3.83
N ALA A 222 11.81 -17.08 5.02
CA ALA A 222 11.80 -16.33 6.27
C ALA A 222 13.16 -15.67 6.57
N ALA A 223 14.28 -16.34 6.24
CA ALA A 223 15.61 -15.76 6.34
C ALA A 223 15.78 -14.58 5.36
N GLY A 224 15.30 -14.71 4.12
CA GLY A 224 15.29 -13.63 3.13
C GLY A 224 14.53 -12.40 3.61
N ILE A 225 13.32 -12.57 4.17
CA ILE A 225 12.53 -11.48 4.74
C ILE A 225 13.28 -10.78 5.88
N ARG A 226 13.93 -11.55 6.77
CA ARG A 226 14.73 -10.99 7.88
C ARG A 226 15.97 -10.25 7.38
N ALA A 227 16.59 -10.71 6.29
CA ALA A 227 17.72 -10.03 5.66
C ALA A 227 17.31 -8.70 5.04
N VAL A 228 16.17 -8.65 4.32
CA VAL A 228 15.59 -7.40 3.81
C VAL A 228 15.30 -6.45 4.95
N TYR A 229 14.64 -6.93 6.02
CA TYR A 229 14.40 -6.12 7.22
C TYR A 229 15.70 -5.54 7.81
N ALA A 230 16.77 -6.34 7.92
CA ALA A 230 18.05 -5.86 8.42
C ALA A 230 18.65 -4.77 7.52
N TYR A 231 18.63 -4.98 6.20
CA TYR A 231 19.07 -3.97 5.22
C TYR A 231 18.28 -2.66 5.35
N GLU A 232 16.95 -2.76 5.43
CA GLU A 232 16.07 -1.60 5.57
C GLU A 232 16.33 -0.84 6.87
N ARG A 233 16.55 -1.55 7.97
CA ARG A 233 16.90 -0.97 9.27
C ARG A 233 18.25 -0.27 9.28
N LEU A 234 19.25 -0.79 8.58
CA LEU A 234 20.61 -0.23 8.57
C LEU A 234 20.72 1.01 7.68
N GLY A 235 19.99 1.06 6.56
CA GLY A 235 20.07 2.22 5.66
C GLY A 235 19.00 2.30 4.59
N GLY A 236 18.33 1.19 4.26
CA GLY A 236 17.30 1.17 3.23
C GLY A 236 16.09 2.08 3.54
N TRP A 237 15.81 2.37 4.82
CA TRP A 237 14.75 3.31 5.23
C TRP A 237 14.92 4.72 4.66
N ARG A 238 16.14 5.14 4.28
CA ARG A 238 16.38 6.47 3.72
C ARG A 238 15.55 6.72 2.46
N ARG A 239 15.35 5.70 1.63
CA ARG A 239 14.53 5.82 0.41
C ARG A 239 13.05 6.11 0.70
N MET A 240 12.56 5.76 1.89
CA MET A 240 11.19 6.01 2.33
C MET A 240 10.96 7.41 2.90
N VAL A 241 12.04 8.15 3.19
CA VAL A 241 11.93 9.47 3.80
C VAL A 241 12.49 10.58 2.90
N THR A 242 13.25 10.22 1.86
CA THR A 242 13.79 11.18 0.91
C THR A 242 12.66 11.74 0.04
N LEU A 243 12.40 13.03 0.19
CA LEU A 243 11.52 13.78 -0.70
C LEU A 243 12.30 14.32 -1.89
N ARG A 244 11.66 14.31 -3.04
CA ARG A 244 12.18 14.77 -4.33
C ARG A 244 11.01 15.19 -5.20
N THR A 245 11.18 16.25 -5.97
CA THR A 245 10.13 16.71 -6.90
C THR A 245 9.82 15.58 -7.87
N PRO A 246 8.55 15.15 -7.98
CA PRO A 246 8.19 14.07 -8.89
C PRO A 246 8.32 14.53 -10.35
N GLU A 247 8.57 13.58 -11.25
CA GLU A 247 8.61 13.84 -12.69
C GLU A 247 7.23 14.26 -13.21
N ARG A 248 6.18 13.53 -12.80
CA ARG A 248 4.79 13.90 -13.03
C ARG A 248 4.30 14.79 -11.88
N ARG A 249 4.05 16.07 -12.18
CA ARG A 249 3.42 17.01 -11.25
C ARG A 249 1.91 16.92 -11.33
N ASP A 250 1.25 17.28 -10.24
CA ASP A 250 -0.19 17.31 -10.11
C ASP A 250 -0.84 15.97 -10.54
N ALA A 251 -0.23 14.86 -10.13
CA ALA A 251 -0.60 13.52 -10.60
C ALA A 251 -2.07 13.15 -10.29
N LEU A 252 -2.66 13.76 -9.26
CA LEU A 252 -4.06 13.62 -8.86
C LEU A 252 -4.90 14.90 -9.11
N GLY A 253 -4.35 15.89 -9.82
CA GLY A 253 -5.04 17.13 -10.19
C GLY A 253 -5.91 16.96 -11.43
N GLY A 254 -7.04 16.27 -11.27
CA GLY A 254 -7.99 16.05 -12.35
C GLY A 254 -9.17 15.20 -11.89
N PRO A 255 -10.27 15.16 -12.66
CA PRO A 255 -11.38 14.28 -12.35
C PRO A 255 -10.91 12.83 -12.38
N ALA A 256 -11.51 12.03 -11.50
CA ALA A 256 -11.28 10.61 -11.46
C ALA A 256 -11.47 9.97 -12.85
N ALA A 257 -10.44 9.33 -13.41
CA ALA A 257 -10.60 8.56 -14.63
C ALA A 257 -11.64 7.46 -14.38
N PRO A 258 -12.67 7.33 -15.24
CA PRO A 258 -13.68 6.29 -15.08
C PRO A 258 -13.01 4.92 -15.16
N ALA A 259 -13.36 4.02 -14.24
CA ALA A 259 -12.83 2.67 -14.24
C ALA A 259 -13.31 1.97 -15.52
N ALA A 260 -12.38 1.55 -16.38
CA ALA A 260 -12.74 0.67 -17.48
C ALA A 260 -13.26 -0.64 -16.87
N GLU A 261 -14.49 -1.04 -17.23
CA GLU A 261 -15.11 -2.24 -16.69
C GLU A 261 -14.14 -3.45 -16.87
N PHE A 262 -13.89 -4.13 -15.76
CA PHE A 262 -13.22 -5.43 -15.77
C PHE A 262 -14.31 -6.46 -16.07
N ALA A 263 -14.51 -6.72 -17.36
CA ALA A 263 -15.27 -7.88 -17.85
C ALA A 263 -14.41 -9.14 -17.76
#